data_AF-A0A1V5RZ03-F1
#
_entry.id   AF-A0A1V5RZ03-F1
#
_cell.length_a   1.000
_cell.length_b   1.000
_cell.length_c   1.000
_cell.angle_alpha   90.00
_cell.angle_beta   90.00
_cell.angle_gamma   90.00
#
_symmetry.space_group_name_H-M   'P 1'
#
loop_
_entity.id
_entity.type
_entity.pdbx_description
1 polymer ?
#
loop_
_entity_poly.entity_id
_entity_poly.type
_entity_poly.pdbx_seq_one_letter_code
_entity_poly.pdbx_strand_id
1 'polypeptide(L)'
;MLRNGERECDTARFVFESIACTLCEMVRCFAEKHGSLPLVLSGGVMSNTIIRQRIGSAFPSLFATPEFSCDNAVGVAVLSYLEEK
;
A
#
# COMPACT_ATOMS: atom_id res chain seq x y z
N MET A 1 6.08 13.89 19.13
CA MET A 1 6.96 14.37 18.04
C MET A 1 6.69 15.82 17.70
N LEU A 2 5.56 16.17 17.07
CA LEU A 2 5.22 17.58 16.74
C LEU A 2 5.28 18.55 17.93
N ARG A 3 4.56 18.27 19.02
CA ARG A 3 4.58 19.12 20.22
C ARG A 3 5.89 19.07 21.01
N ASN A 4 6.75 18.10 20.73
CA ASN A 4 8.01 17.89 21.44
C ASN A 4 9.18 18.61 20.73
N GLY A 5 8.93 19.29 19.60
CA GLY A 5 9.98 19.99 18.85
C GLY A 5 10.93 19.06 18.09
N GLU A 6 10.51 17.82 17.80
CA GLU A 6 11.29 16.90 16.95
C GLU A 6 11.46 17.49 15.54
N ARG A 7 12.51 17.06 14.82
CA ARG A 7 12.73 17.50 13.44
C ARG A 7 11.54 17.11 12.56
N GLU A 8 11.16 18.00 11.66
CA GLU A 8 10.01 17.80 10.77
C GLU A 8 10.16 16.55 9.90
N CYS A 9 11.37 16.29 9.40
CA CYS A 9 11.67 15.09 8.60
C CYS A 9 11.51 13.79 9.40
N ASP A 10 11.87 13.78 10.69
CA ASP A 10 11.69 12.62 11.55
C ASP A 10 10.20 12.38 11.84
N THR A 11 9.44 13.45 12.05
CA THR A 11 7.99 13.37 12.20
C THR A 11 7.32 12.83 10.93
N ALA A 12 7.69 13.36 9.76
CA ALA A 12 7.14 12.91 8.47
C ALA A 12 7.48 11.44 8.21
N ARG A 13 8.73 11.03 8.47
CA ARG A 13 9.13 9.63 8.35
C ARG A 13 8.34 8.74 9.30
N PHE A 14 8.18 9.15 10.56
CA PHE A 14 7.41 8.40 11.55
C PHE A 14 5.98 8.13 11.08
N VAL A 15 5.32 9.09 10.41
CA VAL A 15 3.97 8.89 9.85
C VAL A 15 3.97 7.76 8.82
N PHE A 16 4.87 7.79 7.84
CA PHE A 16 4.91 6.76 6.79
C PHE A 16 5.34 5.39 7.32
N GLU A 17 6.30 5.34 8.25
CA GLU A 17 6.70 4.09 8.91
C GLU A 17 5.56 3.50 9.75
N SER A 18 4.79 4.35 10.43
CA SER A 18 3.60 3.91 11.20
C SER A 18 2.54 3.30 10.28
N ILE A 19 2.22 3.97 9.17
CA ILE A 19 1.29 3.45 8.16
C ILE A 19 1.80 2.11 7.61
N ALA A 20 3.08 2.03 7.23
CA ALA A 20 3.66 0.80 6.72
C ALA A 20 3.60 -0.34 7.74
N CYS A 21 3.89 -0.06 9.01
CA CYS A 21 3.79 -1.03 10.10
C CYS A 21 2.35 -1.56 10.26
N THR A 22 1.37 -0.66 10.31
CA THR A 22 -0.05 -1.03 10.40
C THR A 22 -0.49 -1.90 9.22
N LEU A 23 -0.11 -1.54 7.99
CA LEU A 23 -0.42 -2.35 6.81
C LEU A 23 0.20 -3.76 6.89
N CYS A 24 1.45 -3.87 7.33
CA CYS A 24 2.08 -5.18 7.53
C CYS A 24 1.33 -6.04 8.53
N GLU A 25 0.90 -5.48 9.67
CA GLU A 25 0.11 -6.22 10.66
C GLU A 25 -1.27 -6.63 10.11
N MET A 26 -1.93 -5.76 9.34
CA MET A 26 -3.20 -6.12 8.69
C MET A 26 -3.04 -7.32 7.75
N VAL A 27 -1.96 -7.37 6.96
CA VAL A 27 -1.66 -8.49 6.06
C VAL A 27 -1.36 -9.76 6.85
N ARG A 28 -0.61 -9.67 7.96
CA ARG A 28 -0.35 -10.82 8.85
C ARG A 28 -1.65 -11.38 9.43
N CYS A 29 -2.47 -10.53 10.02
CA CYS A 29 -3.75 -10.94 10.61
C CYS A 29 -4.71 -11.54 9.56
N PHE A 30 -4.69 -11.02 8.32
CA PHE A 30 -5.43 -11.63 7.22
C PHE A 30 -4.88 -13.03 6.89
N ALA A 31 -3.56 -13.15 6.76
CA ALA A 31 -2.91 -14.41 6.40
C ALA A 31 -3.09 -15.50 7.46
N GLU A 32 -3.15 -15.15 8.74
CA GLU A 32 -3.47 -16.09 9.82
C GLU A 32 -4.87 -16.72 9.66
N LYS A 33 -5.83 -15.95 9.12
CA LYS A 33 -7.23 -16.39 8.98
C LYS A 33 -7.50 -17.07 7.63
N HIS A 34 -6.82 -16.65 6.57
CA HIS A 34 -7.17 -17.01 5.20
C HIS A 34 -6.01 -17.61 4.41
N GLY A 35 -4.83 -17.73 5.02
CA GLY A 35 -3.60 -18.15 4.34
C GLY A 35 -2.91 -17.02 3.59
N SER A 36 -1.69 -17.28 3.14
CA SER A 36 -0.90 -16.31 2.36
C SER A 36 -1.42 -16.23 0.93
N LEU A 37 -1.84 -15.03 0.50
CA LEU A 37 -2.27 -14.74 -0.87
C LEU A 37 -1.42 -13.59 -1.45
N PRO A 38 -1.22 -13.54 -2.78
CA PRO A 38 -0.54 -12.42 -3.42
C PRO A 38 -1.25 -11.09 -3.11
N LEU A 39 -0.49 -10.08 -2.72
CA LEU A 39 -1.03 -8.75 -2.42
C LEU A 39 -0.97 -7.86 -3.65
N VAL A 40 -2.07 -7.19 -3.99
CA VAL A 40 -2.11 -6.15 -5.02
C VAL A 40 -2.31 -4.81 -4.34
N LEU A 41 -1.39 -3.87 -4.56
CA LEU A 41 -1.40 -2.54 -3.97
C LEU A 41 -1.51 -1.49 -5.07
N SER A 42 -2.56 -0.68 -5.02
CA SER A 42 -2.79 0.46 -5.91
C SER A 42 -3.23 1.68 -5.10
N GLY A 43 -3.34 2.84 -5.76
CA GLY A 43 -3.66 4.12 -5.15
C GLY A 43 -2.42 4.97 -4.88
N GLY A 44 -2.60 6.30 -4.91
CA GLY A 44 -1.51 7.27 -4.79
C GLY A 44 -0.65 7.11 -3.54
N VAL A 45 -1.22 6.68 -2.41
CA VAL A 45 -0.47 6.44 -1.16
C VAL A 45 0.53 5.27 -1.32
N MET A 46 0.17 4.25 -2.10
CA MET A 46 1.03 3.08 -2.34
C MET A 46 2.19 3.37 -3.30
N SER A 47 2.26 4.59 -3.85
CA SER A 47 3.43 5.07 -4.58
C SER A 47 4.59 5.49 -3.66
N ASN A 48 4.34 5.66 -2.35
CA ASN A 48 5.38 6.02 -1.39
C ASN A 48 6.45 4.93 -1.25
N THR A 49 7.72 5.30 -1.40
CA THR A 49 8.85 4.35 -1.45
C THR A 49 9.10 3.64 -0.12
N ILE A 50 8.87 4.30 1.03
CA ILE A 50 9.03 3.70 2.36
C ILE A 50 8.00 2.57 2.54
N ILE A 51 6.73 2.85 2.25
CA ILE A 51 5.65 1.86 2.33
C ILE A 51 5.94 0.70 1.37
N ARG A 52 6.29 1.02 0.11
CA ARG A 52 6.59 0.03 -0.93
C ARG A 52 7.72 -0.91 -0.52
N GLN A 53 8.82 -0.37 0.01
CA GLN A 53 9.95 -1.18 0.45
C GLN A 53 9.58 -2.07 1.65
N ARG A 54 8.81 -1.54 2.61
CA ARG A 54 8.42 -2.28 3.82
C ARG A 54 7.53 -3.47 3.49
N ILE A 55 6.48 -3.27 2.68
CA ILE A 55 5.56 -4.33 2.29
C ILE A 55 6.21 -5.28 1.29
N GLY A 56 6.92 -4.75 0.29
CA GLY A 56 7.58 -5.53 -0.76
C GLY A 56 8.65 -6.49 -0.26
N SER A 57 9.32 -6.16 0.85
CA SER A 57 10.31 -7.04 1.48
C SER A 57 9.67 -8.07 2.43
N ALA A 58 8.44 -7.84 2.88
CA ALA A 58 7.78 -8.67 3.88
C ALA A 58 6.78 -9.67 3.28
N PHE A 59 6.19 -9.38 2.13
CA PHE A 59 5.11 -10.18 1.53
C PHE A 59 5.23 -10.28 0.00
N PRO A 60 4.78 -11.40 -0.60
CA PRO A 60 4.60 -11.49 -2.05
C PRO A 60 3.59 -10.43 -2.52
N SER A 61 4.08 -9.39 -3.18
CA SER A 61 3.27 -8.21 -3.50
C SER A 61 3.57 -7.65 -4.89
N LEU A 62 2.52 -7.14 -5.51
CA LEU A 62 2.53 -6.43 -6.77
C LEU A 62 2.03 -5.02 -6.52
N PHE A 63 2.82 -4.05 -6.95
CA PHE A 63 2.46 -2.64 -6.85
C PHE A 63 2.11 -2.12 -8.23
N ALA A 64 0.97 -1.42 -8.33
CA ALA A 64 0.62 -0.71 -9.55
C ALA A 64 1.75 0.27 -9.96
N THR A 65 1.94 0.40 -11.26
CA THR A 65 2.81 1.45 -11.83
C THR A 65 2.13 2.82 -11.63
N PRO A 66 2.86 3.93 -11.77
CA PRO A 66 2.30 5.26 -11.56
C PRO A 66 1.04 5.53 -12.40
N GLU A 67 1.01 5.07 -13.64
CA GLU A 67 -0.11 5.26 -14.57
C GLU A 67 -1.38 4.54 -14.10
N PHE A 68 -1.24 3.46 -13.32
CA PHE A 68 -2.35 2.67 -12.77
C PHE A 68 -2.63 2.93 -11.29
N SER A 69 -1.83 3.78 -10.63
CA SER A 69 -1.98 4.08 -9.20
C SER A 69 -2.78 5.35 -8.94
N CYS A 70 -2.84 6.27 -9.90
CA CYS A 70 -3.67 7.47 -9.82
C CYS A 70 -5.10 7.20 -10.29
N ASP A 71 -6.02 8.08 -9.90
CA ASP A 71 -7.42 7.99 -10.32
C ASP A 71 -7.51 8.04 -11.85
N ASN A 72 -8.01 6.96 -12.43
CA ASN A 72 -8.16 6.78 -13.88
C ASN A 72 -9.32 5.83 -14.21
N ALA A 73 -9.64 5.68 -15.50
CA ALA A 73 -10.74 4.85 -15.96
C ALA A 73 -10.35 3.39 -16.27
N VAL A 74 -9.08 3.00 -16.11
CA VAL A 74 -8.58 1.69 -16.58
C VAL A 74 -9.23 0.54 -15.83
N GLY A 75 -9.28 0.61 -14.50
CA GLY A 75 -9.88 -0.44 -13.68
C GLY A 75 -11.37 -0.64 -13.98
N VAL A 76 -12.11 0.45 -14.15
CA VAL A 76 -13.54 0.42 -14.51
C VAL A 76 -13.73 -0.19 -15.89
N ALA A 77 -12.95 0.24 -16.89
CA ALA A 77 -13.06 -0.29 -18.25
C ALA A 77 -12.81 -1.80 -18.32
N VAL A 78 -11.78 -2.29 -17.61
CA VAL A 78 -11.49 -3.73 -17.55
C VAL A 78 -12.60 -4.49 -16.83
N LEU A 79 -13.09 -3.98 -15.70
CA LEU A 79 -14.16 -4.62 -14.94
C LEU A 79 -15.44 -4.73 -15.77
N SER A 80 -15.86 -3.64 -16.43
CA SER A 80 -17.06 -3.65 -17.30
C SER A 80 -16.94 -4.64 -18.45
N TYR A 81 -15.76 -4.73 -19.09
CA TYR A 81 -15.53 -5.71 -20.15
C TYR A 81 -15.61 -7.17 -19.66
N LEU A 82 -15.20 -7.44 -18.41
CA LEU A 82 -15.25 -8.78 -17.83
C LEU A 82 -16.68 -9.18 -17.43
N GLU A 83 -17.49 -8.24 -16.95
CA GLU A 83 -18.89 -8.49 -16.55
C GLU A 83 -19.85 -8.67 -17.75
N GLU A 84 -19.53 -8.11 -18.92
CA GLU A 84 -20.32 -8.30 -20.14
C GLU A 84 -20.17 -9.71 -20.78
N LYS A 85 -19.28 -10.56 -20.24
CA LYS A 85 -19.04 -11.93 -20.71
C LYS A 85 -19.61 -12.98 -19.78
#